data_AF-A0A1J5PAH8-F1
#
_entry.id   AF-A0A1J5PAH8-F1
#
_cell.length_a   1.000
_cell.length_b   1.000
_cell.length_c   1.000
_cell.angle_alpha   90.00
_cell.angle_beta   90.00
_cell.angle_gamma   90.00
#
_symmetry.space_group_name_H-M   'P 1'
#
loop_
_entity.id
_entity.type
_entity.pdbx_description
1 polymer ?
#
loop_
_entity_poly.entity_id
_entity_poly.type
_entity_poly.pdbx_seq_one_letter_code
_entity_poly.pdbx_strand_id
1 'polypeptide(L)'
;MVYPEIVSGDPLAAGGIVVRWLLNTPGHVGGDTSFPKDDLIFAYSHIYLPAGMQGHPLHIPTCYLSIFNNDNNPDDDTRDLVCFYAHKYLFNGGTLTEHVQGAISLCKDQPLTHTEIASLLRRARLLYVYEPSALVTEALLCGCPVSIIETDYWRDHVVNFSCGTDSGVIMDDRPESIARAKAHVHNFRINHEETVLKTAWAQLDYFMEVTQDAAKARQGSN
;
A
#
# COMPACT_ATOMS: atom_id res chain seq x y z
N MET A 1 -25.75 0.05 0.07
CA MET A 1 -24.80 1.16 0.24
C MET A 1 -23.47 0.63 0.73
N VAL A 2 -22.37 1.29 0.35
CA VAL A 2 -21.02 0.94 0.79
C VAL A 2 -20.47 2.09 1.61
N TYR A 3 -20.00 1.80 2.82
CA TYR A 3 -19.45 2.78 3.74
C TYR A 3 -18.09 2.33 4.26
N PRO A 4 -17.11 3.25 4.40
CA PRO A 4 -15.90 2.95 5.13
C PRO A 4 -16.20 2.80 6.63
N GLU A 5 -15.27 2.19 7.38
CA GLU A 5 -15.42 1.92 8.81
C GLU A 5 -15.60 3.18 9.67
N ILE A 6 -15.13 4.32 9.18
CA ILE A 6 -15.23 5.61 9.87
C ILE A 6 -16.66 6.20 9.87
N VAL A 7 -17.57 5.65 9.06
CA VAL A 7 -18.96 6.11 8.97
C VAL A 7 -19.84 5.24 9.85
N SER A 8 -20.42 5.85 10.88
CA SER A 8 -21.33 5.19 11.80
C SER A 8 -22.70 4.89 11.19
N GLY A 9 -23.25 3.70 11.50
CA GLY A 9 -24.62 3.31 11.14
C GLY A 9 -24.90 3.31 9.62
N ASP A 10 -26.18 3.41 9.24
CA ASP A 10 -26.62 3.60 7.86
C ASP A 10 -27.12 5.04 7.68
N PRO A 11 -26.24 6.01 7.35
CA PRO A 11 -26.64 7.41 7.28
C PRO A 11 -27.62 7.71 6.15
N LEU A 12 -27.68 6.89 5.08
CA LEU A 12 -28.68 7.09 4.03
C LEU A 12 -30.02 6.47 4.38
N ALA A 13 -30.06 5.52 5.32
CA ALA A 13 -31.27 4.82 5.76
C ALA A 13 -32.14 4.35 4.58
N ALA A 14 -31.50 3.94 3.48
CA ALA A 14 -32.17 3.67 2.21
C ALA A 14 -32.94 2.33 2.21
N GLY A 15 -32.94 1.61 3.33
CA GLY A 15 -33.62 0.31 3.50
C GLY A 15 -32.93 -0.88 2.81
N GLY A 16 -31.81 -0.62 2.12
CA GLY A 16 -31.03 -1.62 1.39
C GLY A 16 -30.01 -2.37 2.25
N ILE A 17 -29.19 -3.19 1.58
CA ILE A 17 -28.03 -3.85 2.21
C ILE A 17 -26.95 -2.80 2.51
N VAL A 18 -26.32 -2.93 3.67
CA VAL A 18 -25.16 -2.13 4.08
C VAL A 18 -23.91 -2.96 3.95
N VAL A 19 -22.88 -2.39 3.32
CA VAL A 19 -21.55 -2.95 3.22
C VAL A 19 -20.59 -2.07 4.02
N ARG A 20 -19.82 -2.66 4.93
CA ARG A 20 -18.69 -2.03 5.61
C ARG A 20 -17.41 -2.41 4.88
N TRP A 21 -16.77 -1.43 4.25
CA TRP A 21 -15.47 -1.61 3.63
C TRP A 21 -14.38 -1.12 4.59
N LEU A 22 -13.71 -2.04 5.27
CA LEU A 22 -12.71 -1.73 6.28
C LEU A 22 -11.40 -1.32 5.60
N LEU A 23 -11.07 -0.04 5.68
CA LEU A 23 -9.81 0.55 5.21
C LEU A 23 -8.77 0.64 6.34
N ASN A 24 -9.19 0.43 7.58
CA ASN A 24 -8.37 0.33 8.78
C ASN A 24 -9.07 -0.53 9.85
N THR A 25 -8.41 -0.78 10.98
CA THR A 25 -9.04 -1.38 12.16
C THR A 25 -10.21 -0.49 12.63
N PRO A 26 -11.44 -1.04 12.79
CA PRO A 26 -12.61 -0.30 13.27
C PRO A 26 -12.32 0.50 14.55
N GLY A 27 -12.71 1.78 14.57
CA GLY A 27 -12.48 2.68 15.70
C GLY A 27 -11.07 3.27 15.83
N HIS A 28 -10.10 2.87 14.99
CA HIS A 28 -8.73 3.42 15.07
C HIS A 28 -8.67 4.91 14.70
N VAL A 29 -9.30 5.29 13.59
CA VAL A 29 -9.41 6.70 13.16
C VAL A 29 -10.68 7.35 13.70
N GLY A 30 -11.76 6.56 13.81
CA GLY A 30 -13.09 6.98 14.23
C GLY A 30 -14.14 5.96 13.79
N GLY A 31 -15.42 6.33 13.91
CA GLY A 31 -16.55 5.47 13.54
C GLY A 31 -16.84 4.37 14.56
N ASP A 32 -17.55 3.34 14.11
CA ASP A 32 -18.02 2.27 14.97
C ASP A 32 -16.94 1.20 15.18
N THR A 33 -16.89 0.59 16.36
CA THR A 33 -15.99 -0.54 16.67
C THR A 33 -16.62 -1.91 16.39
N SER A 34 -17.92 -1.94 16.10
CA SER A 34 -18.71 -3.14 15.85
C SER A 34 -19.86 -2.81 14.91
N PHE A 35 -20.23 -3.76 14.06
CA PHE A 35 -21.25 -3.56 13.04
C PHE A 35 -22.46 -4.50 13.28
N PRO A 36 -23.67 -4.12 12.82
CA PRO A 36 -24.81 -5.02 12.78
C PRO A 36 -24.49 -6.35 12.10
N LYS A 37 -25.13 -7.44 12.57
CA LYS A 37 -24.90 -8.79 12.00
C LYS A 37 -25.31 -8.92 10.53
N ASP A 38 -26.24 -8.08 10.08
CA ASP A 38 -26.76 -8.08 8.72
C ASP A 38 -25.93 -7.22 7.77
N ASP A 39 -24.93 -6.49 8.28
CA ASP A 39 -23.98 -5.74 7.45
C ASP A 39 -22.99 -6.70 6.81
N LEU A 40 -22.75 -6.55 5.51
CA LEU A 40 -21.69 -7.29 4.83
C LEU A 40 -20.33 -6.63 5.13
N ILE A 41 -19.37 -7.43 5.57
CA ILE A 41 -18.02 -6.93 5.87
C ILE A 41 -17.07 -7.29 4.74
N PHE A 42 -16.44 -6.26 4.16
CA PHE A 42 -15.32 -6.41 3.24
C PHE A 42 -14.11 -5.68 3.81
N ALA A 43 -12.90 -6.21 3.67
CA ALA A 43 -11.69 -5.60 4.20
C ALA A 43 -10.64 -5.38 3.12
N TYR A 44 -10.01 -4.21 3.14
CA TYR A 44 -8.91 -3.86 2.23
C TYR A 44 -7.70 -4.77 2.39
N SER A 45 -7.45 -5.18 3.63
CA SER A 45 -6.44 -6.16 4.00
C SER A 45 -6.95 -6.93 5.20
N HIS A 46 -6.57 -8.21 5.30
CA HIS A 46 -6.92 -9.08 6.42
C HIS A 46 -6.46 -8.53 7.76
N ILE A 47 -5.41 -7.70 7.79
CA ILE A 47 -4.89 -7.07 9.02
C ILE A 47 -5.90 -6.11 9.68
N TYR A 48 -6.90 -5.64 8.91
CA TYR A 48 -7.94 -4.74 9.41
C TYR A 48 -9.16 -5.46 9.96
N LEU A 49 -9.24 -6.79 9.83
CA LEU A 49 -10.30 -7.59 10.42
C LEU A 49 -9.98 -7.88 11.90
N PRO A 50 -10.78 -7.38 12.86
CA PRO A 50 -10.61 -7.72 14.27
C PRO A 50 -10.75 -9.23 14.51
N ALA A 51 -10.08 -9.72 15.55
CA ALA A 51 -10.18 -11.13 15.94
C ALA A 51 -11.63 -11.56 16.16
N GLY A 52 -12.04 -12.65 15.51
CA GLY A 52 -13.40 -13.19 15.58
C GLY A 52 -14.41 -12.55 14.62
N MET A 53 -14.05 -11.46 13.93
CA MET A 53 -14.87 -10.89 12.86
C MET A 53 -14.62 -11.65 11.55
N GLN A 54 -15.70 -12.05 10.88
CA GLN A 54 -15.65 -12.62 9.53
C GLN A 54 -15.84 -11.51 8.50
N GLY A 55 -15.12 -11.60 7.38
CA GLY A 55 -15.25 -10.65 6.29
C GLY A 55 -14.60 -11.17 5.02
N HIS A 56 -14.98 -10.58 3.90
CA HIS A 56 -14.48 -10.90 2.57
C HIS A 56 -13.31 -9.97 2.20
N PRO A 57 -12.30 -10.43 1.46
CA PRO A 57 -11.24 -9.54 1.00
C PRO A 57 -11.74 -8.65 -0.16
N LEU A 58 -11.40 -7.36 -0.12
CA LEU A 58 -11.58 -6.42 -1.22
C LEU A 58 -10.42 -5.44 -1.25
N HIS A 59 -9.32 -5.86 -1.88
CA HIS A 59 -8.14 -5.05 -2.10
C HIS A 59 -8.22 -4.33 -3.45
N ILE A 60 -8.07 -3.01 -3.42
CA ILE A 60 -8.01 -2.18 -4.63
C ILE A 60 -6.60 -1.57 -4.70
N PRO A 61 -5.77 -1.95 -5.68
CA PRO A 61 -4.45 -1.37 -5.88
C PRO A 61 -4.56 0.14 -6.09
N THR A 62 -3.83 0.91 -5.28
CA THR A 62 -3.92 2.38 -5.27
C THR A 62 -2.83 3.06 -6.10
N CYS A 63 -1.83 2.31 -6.58
CA CYS A 63 -0.73 2.88 -7.33
C CYS A 63 -1.16 3.27 -8.76
N TYR A 64 -0.85 4.50 -9.16
CA TYR A 64 -1.10 5.00 -10.51
C TYR A 64 -0.04 4.49 -11.49
N LEU A 65 -0.27 3.32 -12.09
CA LEU A 65 0.69 2.66 -12.99
C LEU A 65 1.06 3.47 -14.24
N SER A 66 0.22 4.42 -14.67
CA SER A 66 0.55 5.34 -15.77
C SER A 66 1.65 6.34 -15.38
N ILE A 67 1.80 6.64 -14.09
CA ILE A 67 2.81 7.54 -13.54
C ILE A 67 4.00 6.74 -13.01
N PHE A 68 3.73 5.71 -12.21
CA PHE A 68 4.74 4.86 -11.57
C PHE A 68 4.92 3.57 -12.35
N ASN A 69 5.91 3.59 -13.24
CA ASN A 69 6.35 2.47 -14.06
C ASN A 69 7.83 2.69 -14.42
N ASN A 70 8.45 1.69 -15.05
CA ASN A 70 9.80 1.80 -15.59
C ASN A 70 9.81 1.74 -17.12
N ASP A 71 8.69 2.09 -17.75
CA ASP A 71 8.49 1.90 -19.18
C ASP A 71 9.35 2.90 -19.96
N ASN A 72 10.14 2.41 -20.92
CA ASN A 72 11.03 3.21 -21.77
C ASN A 72 11.98 4.14 -20.98
N ASN A 73 12.47 3.69 -19.82
CA ASN A 73 13.38 4.48 -18.99
C ASN A 73 14.81 4.49 -19.59
N PRO A 74 15.31 5.63 -20.11
CA PRO A 74 16.65 5.70 -20.69
C PRO A 74 17.76 5.63 -19.63
N ASP A 75 17.44 5.90 -18.36
CA ASP A 75 18.39 5.96 -17.26
C ASP A 75 18.52 4.63 -16.51
N ASP A 76 17.80 3.58 -16.91
CA ASP A 76 17.65 2.36 -16.11
C ASP A 76 18.99 1.65 -15.81
N ASP A 77 19.87 1.61 -16.81
CA ASP A 77 21.22 1.05 -16.69
C ASP A 77 22.20 1.99 -15.97
N THR A 78 21.91 3.29 -15.93
CA THR A 78 22.81 4.37 -15.46
C THR A 78 22.26 5.17 -14.28
N ARG A 79 21.33 4.61 -13.50
CA ARG A 79 20.73 5.22 -12.30
C ARG A 79 21.80 5.80 -11.36
N ASP A 80 21.74 7.11 -11.11
CA ASP A 80 22.76 7.87 -10.38
C ASP A 80 22.26 8.46 -9.06
N LEU A 81 20.94 8.54 -8.84
CA LEU A 81 20.36 9.18 -7.66
C LEU A 81 20.22 8.22 -6.47
N VAL A 82 20.32 8.76 -5.26
CA VAL A 82 19.87 8.10 -4.03
C VAL A 82 18.77 8.96 -3.43
N CYS A 83 17.67 8.34 -3.04
CA CYS A 83 16.53 9.03 -2.45
C CYS A 83 16.25 8.52 -1.04
N PHE A 84 15.49 9.28 -0.24
CA PHE A 84 14.96 8.79 1.02
C PHE A 84 13.54 9.28 1.31
N TYR A 85 12.82 8.54 2.16
CA TYR A 85 11.53 8.92 2.70
C TYR A 85 11.42 8.59 4.20
N ALA A 86 11.05 9.59 5.00
CA ALA A 86 11.08 9.57 6.46
C ALA A 86 10.13 10.61 7.09
N HIS A 87 9.01 10.94 6.44
CA HIS A 87 8.21 12.11 6.81
C HIS A 87 7.57 12.03 8.20
N LYS A 88 6.80 10.97 8.49
CA LYS A 88 6.18 10.73 9.80
C LYS A 88 7.22 10.37 10.87
N TYR A 89 8.27 9.65 10.50
CA TYR A 89 9.38 9.31 11.38
C TYR A 89 10.05 10.57 11.92
N LEU A 90 10.42 11.51 11.03
CA LEU A 90 10.98 12.81 11.42
C LEU A 90 9.98 13.65 12.21
N PHE A 91 8.71 13.67 11.80
CA PHE A 91 7.65 14.38 12.53
C PHE A 91 7.51 13.89 13.98
N ASN A 92 7.74 12.61 14.24
CA ASN A 92 7.72 12.00 15.58
C ASN A 92 9.08 12.05 16.31
N GLY A 93 9.99 12.94 15.90
CA GLY A 93 11.27 13.15 16.58
C GLY A 93 12.38 12.15 16.18
N GLY A 94 12.15 11.34 15.15
CA GLY A 94 13.15 10.47 14.56
C GLY A 94 14.33 11.25 13.98
N THR A 95 15.49 10.62 13.92
CA THR A 95 16.72 11.20 13.33
C THR A 95 17.20 10.36 12.16
N LEU A 96 17.61 11.02 11.08
CA LEU A 96 18.17 10.35 9.89
C LEU A 96 19.54 9.74 10.19
N THR A 97 19.87 8.64 9.51
CA THR A 97 21.19 8.01 9.59
C THR A 97 22.14 8.55 8.52
N GLU A 98 23.41 8.16 8.59
CA GLU A 98 24.42 8.54 7.59
C GLU A 98 24.14 7.99 6.18
N HIS A 99 23.34 6.93 6.05
CA HIS A 99 23.00 6.31 4.76
C HIS A 99 22.35 7.28 3.76
N VAL A 100 21.72 8.35 4.25
CA VAL A 100 21.00 9.33 3.43
C VAL A 100 21.75 10.65 3.25
N GLN A 101 23.04 10.70 3.62
CA GLN A 101 23.87 11.88 3.38
C GLN A 101 23.99 12.15 1.87
N GLY A 102 23.53 13.32 1.44
CA GLY A 102 23.50 13.70 0.02
C GLY A 102 22.37 13.04 -0.80
N ALA A 103 21.47 12.28 -0.16
CA ALA A 103 20.30 11.73 -0.81
C ALA A 103 19.20 12.80 -0.99
N ILE A 104 18.36 12.63 -2.01
CA ILE A 104 17.23 13.50 -2.30
C ILE A 104 16.06 13.13 -1.39
N SER A 105 15.51 14.11 -0.67
CA SER A 105 14.29 13.93 0.13
C SER A 105 13.08 13.77 -0.79
N LEU A 106 12.31 12.71 -0.61
CA LEU A 106 10.96 12.54 -1.18
C LEU A 106 9.86 12.81 -0.15
N CYS A 107 10.21 13.39 1.00
CA CYS A 107 9.26 13.75 2.05
C CYS A 107 8.39 14.95 1.63
N LYS A 108 7.33 15.21 2.40
CA LYS A 108 6.36 16.29 2.12
C LYS A 108 6.87 17.71 2.41
N ASP A 109 8.11 17.86 2.87
CA ASP A 109 8.80 19.15 2.93
C ASP A 109 9.18 19.66 1.53
N GLN A 110 9.23 18.77 0.53
CA GLN A 110 9.46 19.10 -0.87
C GLN A 110 8.11 19.19 -1.62
N PRO A 111 7.87 20.25 -2.40
CA PRO A 111 6.62 20.40 -3.16
C PRO A 111 6.66 19.58 -4.48
N LEU A 112 6.94 18.28 -4.38
CA LEU A 112 7.04 17.38 -5.53
C LEU A 112 5.68 16.80 -5.90
N THR A 113 5.36 16.82 -7.20
CA THR A 113 4.22 16.11 -7.77
C THR A 113 4.52 14.61 -7.92
N HIS A 114 3.49 13.77 -8.09
CA HIS A 114 3.68 12.34 -8.35
C HIS A 114 4.54 12.06 -9.58
N THR A 115 4.43 12.88 -10.64
CA THR A 115 5.24 12.74 -11.86
C THR A 115 6.71 13.04 -11.60
N GLU A 116 7.02 14.07 -10.80
CA GLU A 116 8.40 14.41 -10.41
C GLU A 116 8.98 13.34 -9.50
N ILE A 117 8.21 12.85 -8.54
CA ILE A 117 8.60 11.70 -7.70
C ILE A 117 8.93 10.49 -8.58
N ALA A 118 8.05 10.12 -9.52
CA ALA A 118 8.29 9.00 -10.41
C ALA A 118 9.52 9.21 -11.33
N SER A 119 9.80 10.45 -11.75
CA SER A 119 11.01 10.78 -12.51
C SER A 119 12.28 10.59 -11.66
N LEU A 120 12.28 11.04 -10.41
CA LEU A 120 13.37 10.81 -9.47
C LEU A 120 13.57 9.32 -9.20
N LEU A 121 12.49 8.57 -8.99
CA LEU A 121 12.54 7.13 -8.72
C LEU A 121 13.07 6.34 -9.93
N ARG A 122 12.73 6.70 -11.16
CA ARG A 122 13.30 6.06 -12.37
C ARG A 122 14.81 6.27 -12.51
N ARG A 123 15.35 7.36 -11.94
CA ARG A 123 16.80 7.65 -11.90
C ARG A 123 17.49 7.17 -10.63
N ALA A 124 16.72 6.80 -9.61
CA ALA A 124 17.27 6.40 -8.33
C ALA A 124 17.77 4.95 -8.36
N ARG A 125 19.03 4.75 -7.96
CA ARG A 125 19.64 3.43 -7.78
C ARG A 125 19.22 2.77 -6.46
N LEU A 126 18.75 3.56 -5.50
CA LEU A 126 18.26 3.08 -4.21
C LEU A 126 17.37 4.15 -3.55
N LEU A 127 16.27 3.70 -2.95
CA LEU A 127 15.42 4.49 -2.05
C LEU A 127 15.57 3.95 -0.62
N TYR A 128 15.96 4.80 0.32
CA TYR A 128 15.90 4.49 1.75
C TYR A 128 14.56 4.86 2.36
N VAL A 129 13.92 3.97 3.10
CA VAL A 129 12.60 4.21 3.71
C VAL A 129 12.65 3.95 5.20
N TYR A 130 12.24 4.93 6.01
CA TYR A 130 12.26 4.87 7.47
C TYR A 130 10.90 4.56 8.09
N GLU A 131 9.84 4.52 7.26
CA GLU A 131 8.45 4.33 7.68
C GLU A 131 7.62 3.60 6.62
N PRO A 132 6.58 2.84 7.00
CA PRO A 132 5.66 2.27 6.03
C PRO A 132 4.97 3.35 5.18
N SER A 133 5.08 3.19 3.85
CA SER A 133 4.62 4.16 2.86
C SER A 133 4.29 3.51 1.53
N ALA A 134 3.33 4.09 0.79
CA ALA A 134 3.04 3.70 -0.59
C ALA A 134 4.25 3.88 -1.52
N LEU A 135 5.20 4.76 -1.15
CA LEU A 135 6.44 4.99 -1.90
C LEU A 135 7.28 3.73 -2.09
N VAL A 136 7.16 2.72 -1.23
CA VAL A 136 7.84 1.43 -1.42
C VAL A 136 7.35 0.77 -2.71
N THR A 137 6.04 0.63 -2.88
CA THR A 137 5.44 0.06 -4.09
C THR A 137 5.71 0.91 -5.32
N GLU A 138 5.58 2.24 -5.20
CA GLU A 138 5.83 3.19 -6.29
C GLU A 138 7.29 3.12 -6.78
N ALA A 139 8.26 3.05 -5.87
CA ALA A 139 9.68 2.90 -6.19
C ALA A 139 9.97 1.60 -6.93
N LEU A 140 9.48 0.47 -6.42
CA LEU A 140 9.70 -0.84 -7.02
C LEU A 140 9.08 -0.91 -8.44
N LEU A 141 7.89 -0.32 -8.64
CA LEU A 141 7.26 -0.22 -9.97
C LEU A 141 8.05 0.68 -10.93
N CYS A 142 8.74 1.70 -10.42
CA CYS A 142 9.70 2.51 -11.17
C CYS A 142 11.07 1.84 -11.35
N GLY A 143 11.22 0.56 -10.96
CA GLY A 143 12.49 -0.18 -11.05
C GLY A 143 13.55 0.28 -10.04
N CYS A 144 13.16 1.07 -9.03
CA CYS A 144 14.05 1.53 -7.97
C CYS A 144 14.06 0.54 -6.79
N PRO A 145 15.20 -0.07 -6.47
CA PRO A 145 15.33 -0.90 -5.27
C PRO A 145 15.08 -0.10 -4.00
N VAL A 146 14.59 -0.77 -2.95
CA VAL A 146 14.27 -0.14 -1.67
C VAL A 146 15.09 -0.78 -0.54
N SER A 147 15.72 0.05 0.28
CA SER A 147 16.30 -0.36 1.56
C SER A 147 15.48 0.21 2.70
N ILE A 148 14.92 -0.67 3.52
CA ILE A 148 14.15 -0.29 4.70
C ILE A 148 15.11 -0.11 5.88
N ILE A 149 15.01 1.05 6.52
CA ILE A 149 15.72 1.34 7.77
C ILE A 149 14.80 0.98 8.93
N GLU A 150 15.20 -0.03 9.71
CA GLU A 150 14.42 -0.53 10.85
C GLU A 150 14.49 0.42 12.05
N THR A 151 13.67 1.47 12.00
CA THR A 151 13.43 2.38 13.13
C THR A 151 12.42 1.80 14.12
N ASP A 152 12.32 2.40 15.32
CA ASP A 152 11.22 2.08 16.25
C ASP A 152 9.86 2.39 15.60
N TYR A 153 9.78 3.50 14.87
CA TYR A 153 8.57 3.87 14.14
C TYR A 153 8.13 2.79 13.13
N TRP A 154 9.08 2.21 12.39
CA TRP A 154 8.79 1.10 11.47
C TRP A 154 8.22 -0.10 12.22
N ARG A 155 8.88 -0.55 13.30
CA ARG A 155 8.46 -1.72 14.10
C ARG A 155 7.06 -1.55 14.69
N ASP A 156 6.73 -0.35 15.16
CA ASP A 156 5.43 -0.08 15.78
C ASP A 156 4.27 -0.02 14.78
N HIS A 157 4.57 0.25 13.50
CA HIS A 157 3.55 0.48 12.47
C HIS A 157 3.49 -0.59 11.39
N VAL A 158 4.38 -1.59 11.42
CA VAL A 158 4.36 -2.71 10.49
C VAL A 158 4.31 -4.03 11.24
N VAL A 159 3.15 -4.67 11.21
CA VAL A 159 2.98 -6.02 11.74
C VAL A 159 3.33 -7.02 10.64
N ASN A 160 4.32 -7.89 10.89
CA ASN A 160 4.74 -8.97 10.01
C ASN A 160 5.15 -8.51 8.60
N PHE A 161 6.05 -7.51 8.50
CA PHE A 161 6.65 -7.17 7.22
C PHE A 161 7.34 -8.39 6.60
N SER A 162 6.95 -8.73 5.38
CA SER A 162 7.56 -9.81 4.62
C SER A 162 7.72 -9.31 3.19
N CYS A 163 8.95 -9.25 2.71
CA CYS A 163 9.24 -9.11 1.30
C CYS A 163 9.92 -10.38 0.80
N GLY A 164 9.53 -10.86 -0.39
CA GLY A 164 10.26 -11.95 -1.04
C GLY A 164 11.72 -11.55 -1.24
N THR A 165 12.63 -12.53 -1.18
CA THR A 165 14.08 -12.31 -1.36
C THR A 165 14.43 -11.64 -2.69
N ASP A 166 13.55 -11.80 -3.68
CA ASP A 166 13.71 -11.33 -5.06
C ASP A 166 12.72 -10.22 -5.42
N SER A 167 12.23 -9.48 -4.42
CA SER A 167 11.25 -8.39 -4.60
C SER A 167 11.87 -7.02 -4.91
N GLY A 168 13.20 -6.90 -4.82
CA GLY A 168 13.89 -5.60 -4.89
C GLY A 168 13.93 -4.82 -3.57
N VAL A 169 13.49 -5.44 -2.46
CA VAL A 169 13.53 -4.87 -1.11
C VAL A 169 14.61 -5.53 -0.26
N ILE A 170 15.34 -4.73 0.51
CA ILE A 170 16.33 -5.15 1.50
C ILE A 170 16.15 -4.37 2.81
N MET A 171 16.80 -4.82 3.88
CA MET A 171 16.78 -4.15 5.20
C MET A 171 18.21 -3.88 5.71
N ASP A 172 19.16 -3.77 4.78
CA ASP A 172 20.57 -3.47 5.04
C ASP A 172 21.14 -2.61 3.89
N ASP A 173 22.40 -2.19 4.00
CA ASP A 173 23.10 -1.33 3.05
C ASP A 173 24.31 -2.02 2.40
N ARG A 174 24.42 -3.35 2.55
CA ARG A 174 25.57 -4.08 2.03
C ARG A 174 25.59 -4.05 0.51
N PRO A 175 26.75 -3.83 -0.14
CA PRO A 175 26.84 -3.77 -1.60
C PRO A 175 26.25 -4.98 -2.31
N GLU A 176 26.42 -6.18 -1.76
CA GLU A 176 25.86 -7.43 -2.29
C GLU A 176 24.33 -7.48 -2.21
N SER A 177 23.74 -6.95 -1.12
CA SER A 177 22.29 -6.88 -0.97
C SER A 177 21.69 -5.87 -1.94
N ILE A 178 22.33 -4.71 -2.10
CA ILE A 178 21.91 -3.68 -3.07
C ILE A 178 22.01 -4.22 -4.51
N ALA A 179 23.10 -4.90 -4.85
CA ALA A 179 23.28 -5.51 -6.16
C ALA A 179 22.21 -6.57 -6.46
N ARG A 180 21.90 -7.42 -5.47
CA ARG A 180 20.79 -8.40 -5.57
C ARG A 180 19.45 -7.70 -5.76
N ALA A 181 19.16 -6.68 -4.96
CA ALA A 181 17.90 -5.94 -5.05
C ALA A 181 17.74 -5.29 -6.44
N LYS A 182 18.79 -4.66 -6.96
CA LYS A 182 18.84 -4.13 -8.33
C LYS A 182 18.59 -5.20 -9.38
N ALA A 183 19.21 -6.37 -9.24
CA ALA A 183 19.04 -7.46 -10.20
C ALA A 183 17.61 -8.00 -10.25
N HIS A 184 16.84 -7.93 -9.15
CA HIS A 184 15.53 -8.58 -9.06
C HIS A 184 14.33 -7.61 -8.98
N VAL A 185 14.55 -6.29 -8.86
CA VAL A 185 13.46 -5.29 -8.70
C VAL A 185 12.39 -5.39 -9.79
N HIS A 186 12.75 -5.77 -11.01
CA HIS A 186 11.82 -5.97 -12.13
C HIS A 186 10.76 -7.06 -11.86
N ASN A 187 11.06 -8.06 -11.03
CA ASN A 187 10.12 -9.10 -10.64
C ASN A 187 8.91 -8.53 -9.88
N PHE A 188 9.08 -7.40 -9.20
CA PHE A 188 7.97 -6.76 -8.50
C PHE A 188 6.85 -6.36 -9.46
N ARG A 189 7.20 -5.79 -10.63
CA ARG A 189 6.21 -5.42 -11.65
C ARG A 189 5.46 -6.64 -12.17
N ILE A 190 6.19 -7.73 -12.47
CA ILE A 190 5.60 -8.99 -12.94
C ILE A 190 4.61 -9.53 -11.91
N ASN A 191 5.03 -9.67 -10.64
CA ASN A 191 4.15 -10.16 -9.58
C ASN A 191 2.96 -9.21 -9.33
N HIS A 192 3.16 -7.90 -9.41
CA HIS A 192 2.09 -6.92 -9.26
C HIS A 192 1.03 -7.09 -10.35
N GLU A 193 1.43 -7.25 -11.61
CA GLU A 193 0.49 -7.46 -12.71
C GLU A 193 -0.17 -8.84 -12.69
N GLU A 194 0.62 -9.90 -12.50
CA GLU A 194 0.13 -11.27 -12.62
C GLU A 194 -0.68 -11.73 -11.41
N THR A 195 -0.37 -11.20 -10.23
CA THR A 195 -1.00 -11.62 -8.98
C THR A 195 -1.88 -10.50 -8.43
N VAL A 196 -1.31 -9.34 -8.09
CA VAL A 196 -2.03 -8.29 -7.35
C VAL A 196 -3.20 -7.75 -8.15
N LEU A 197 -3.00 -7.35 -9.42
CA LEU A 197 -4.07 -6.84 -10.27
C LEU A 197 -5.14 -7.90 -10.56
N LYS A 198 -4.74 -9.13 -10.91
CA LYS A 198 -5.71 -10.21 -11.21
C LYS A 198 -6.54 -10.58 -9.99
N THR A 199 -5.92 -10.67 -8.81
CA THR A 199 -6.63 -10.91 -7.56
C THR A 199 -7.58 -9.77 -7.22
N ALA A 200 -7.18 -8.51 -7.42
CA ALA A 200 -8.06 -7.36 -7.19
C ALA A 200 -9.31 -7.40 -8.09
N TRP A 201 -9.15 -7.73 -9.37
CA TRP A 201 -10.29 -7.89 -10.28
C TRP A 201 -11.21 -9.03 -9.86
N ALA A 202 -10.66 -10.19 -9.50
CA ALA A 202 -11.46 -11.32 -9.02
C ALA A 202 -12.21 -10.99 -7.71
N GLN A 203 -11.58 -10.24 -6.79
CA GLN A 203 -12.22 -9.77 -5.56
C GLN A 203 -13.32 -8.75 -5.85
N LEU A 204 -13.14 -7.88 -6.85
CA LEU A 204 -14.17 -6.94 -7.28
C LEU A 204 -15.38 -7.66 -7.90
N ASP A 205 -15.14 -8.66 -8.76
CA ASP A 205 -16.22 -9.48 -9.33
C ASP A 205 -16.99 -10.20 -8.22
N TYR A 206 -16.29 -10.80 -7.27
CA TYR A 206 -16.90 -11.45 -6.12
C TYR A 206 -17.67 -10.47 -5.22
N PHE A 207 -17.13 -9.26 -5.01
CA PHE A 207 -17.82 -8.19 -4.30
C PHE A 207 -19.15 -7.83 -4.97
N MET A 208 -19.15 -7.68 -6.31
CA MET A 208 -20.38 -7.43 -7.05
C MET A 208 -21.37 -8.58 -6.90
N GLU A 209 -20.93 -9.83 -7.08
CA GLU A 209 -21.78 -11.02 -6.93
C GLU A 209 -22.47 -11.05 -5.56
N VAL A 210 -21.68 -11.04 -4.48
CA VAL A 210 -22.17 -11.14 -3.10
C VAL A 210 -23.12 -9.98 -2.77
N THR A 211 -22.78 -8.75 -3.13
CA THR A 211 -23.60 -7.58 -2.80
C THR A 211 -24.89 -7.53 -3.61
N GLN A 212 -24.86 -7.90 -4.89
CA GLN A 212 -26.07 -7.92 -5.72
C GLN A 212 -27.01 -9.07 -5.33
N ASP A 213 -26.48 -10.23 -4.97
CA ASP A 213 -27.32 -11.35 -4.53
C ASP A 213 -27.96 -11.09 -3.17
N ALA A 214 -27.21 -10.50 -2.23
CA ALA A 214 -27.78 -10.03 -0.97
C ALA A 214 -28.88 -8.98 -1.18
N ALA A 215 -28.70 -8.06 -2.12
CA ALA A 215 -29.70 -7.04 -2.43
C ALA A 215 -30.99 -7.65 -3.01
N LYS A 216 -30.87 -8.61 -3.95
CA LYS A 216 -32.02 -9.33 -4.53
C LYS A 216 -32.77 -10.14 -3.47
N ALA A 217 -32.06 -10.87 -2.61
CA ALA A 217 -32.66 -11.67 -1.56
C ALA A 217 -33.48 -10.80 -0.58
N ARG A 218 -32.99 -9.61 -0.27
CA ARG A 218 -33.71 -8.64 0.58
C ARG A 218 -34.96 -8.07 -0.11
N GLN A 219 -34.90 -7.81 -1.41
CA GLN A 219 -36.07 -7.37 -2.19
C GLN A 219 -37.15 -8.44 -2.30
N GLY A 220 -36.79 -9.73 -2.38
CA GLY A 220 -37.75 -10.84 -2.41
C GLY A 220 -38.31 -11.25 -1.04
N SER A 221 -37.79 -10.68 0.05
CA SER A 221 -38.22 -10.97 1.43
C SER A 221 -39.12 -9.89 2.03
N ASN A 222 -39.39 -8.80 1.29
CA ASN A 222 -40.35 -7.75 1.62
C ASN A 222 -41.65 -7.95 0.85
#